data_AF-A0A7V5ZJT4-F1
#
_entry.id   AF-A0A7V5ZJT4-F1
#
_cell.length_a   1.000
_cell.length_b   1.000
_cell.length_c   1.000
_cell.angle_alpha   90.00
_cell.angle_beta   90.00
_cell.angle_gamma   90.00
#
_symmetry.space_group_name_H-M   'P 1'
#
loop_
_entity.id
_entity.type
_entity.pdbx_description
1 polymer ?
#
loop_
_entity_poly.entity_id
_entity_poly.type
_entity_poly.pdbx_seq_one_letter_code
_entity_poly.pdbx_strand_id
1 'polypeptide(L)'
;MRIIGYRPANSWIERQLDERWTRFLTWCAGGGVVVAVVLGTFVAPHQAVVRMRYAIAQLTAEVERLERQERALLLERERLTAVPVLAQQAAALGLAPVPPERIEFLAPNGVLVAMVPPQGNQPSLEEPR
;
A
#
# COMPACT_ATOMS: atom_id res chain seq x y z
N MET A 1 63.63 -31.70 36.47
CA MET A 1 63.31 -31.99 37.89
C MET A 1 61.80 -31.93 38.04
N ARG A 2 61.13 -33.08 38.11
CA ARG A 2 59.65 -33.18 38.02
C ARG A 2 59.11 -33.36 39.43
N ILE A 3 58.53 -32.30 39.99
CA ILE A 3 57.90 -32.34 41.31
C ILE A 3 56.60 -33.13 41.14
N ILE A 4 56.63 -34.41 41.53
CA ILE A 4 55.42 -35.24 41.62
C ILE A 4 54.78 -34.87 42.95
N GLY A 5 53.96 -33.83 42.94
CA GLY A 5 53.14 -33.46 44.09
C GLY A 5 52.03 -34.50 44.28
N TYR A 6 52.06 -35.22 45.39
CA TYR A 6 50.94 -36.07 45.81
C TYR A 6 49.80 -35.15 46.26
N ARG A 7 48.79 -34.98 45.41
CA ARG A 7 47.52 -34.37 45.79
C ARG A 7 46.59 -35.50 46.22
N PRO A 8 46.25 -35.63 47.52
CA PRO A 8 45.24 -36.60 47.92
C PRO A 8 43.92 -36.21 47.26
N ALA A 9 43.48 -37.01 46.30
CA ALA A 9 42.17 -36.88 45.66
C ALA A 9 41.12 -37.37 46.65
N ASN A 10 40.61 -36.44 47.47
CA ASN A 10 39.51 -36.75 48.37
C ASN A 10 38.21 -36.66 47.58
N SER A 11 37.78 -37.80 47.04
CA SER A 11 36.59 -37.94 46.18
C SER A 11 35.30 -37.44 46.85
N TRP A 12 35.26 -37.41 48.19
CA TRP A 12 34.14 -36.85 48.94
C TRP A 12 34.07 -35.32 48.84
N ILE A 13 35.22 -34.63 48.87
CA ILE A 13 35.31 -33.16 48.74
C ILE A 13 35.04 -32.75 47.29
N GLU A 14 35.59 -33.47 46.31
CA GLU A 14 35.37 -33.20 44.88
C GLU A 14 33.89 -33.31 44.51
N ARG A 15 33.20 -34.34 45.00
CA ARG A 15 31.77 -34.54 44.74
C ARG A 15 30.88 -33.43 45.33
N GLN A 16 31.16 -32.97 46.55
CA GLN A 16 30.40 -31.85 47.14
C GLN A 16 30.65 -30.52 46.42
N LEU A 17 31.86 -30.31 45.92
CA LEU A 17 32.19 -29.13 45.13
C LEU A 17 31.42 -29.17 43.81
N ASP A 18 31.43 -30.30 43.11
CA ASP A 18 30.71 -30.50 41.84
C ASP A 18 29.19 -30.33 41.99
N GLU A 19 28.58 -30.88 43.05
CA GLU A 19 27.14 -30.73 43.27
C GLU A 19 26.75 -29.25 43.54
N ARG A 20 27.57 -28.50 44.29
CA ARG A 20 27.33 -27.07 44.53
C ARG A 20 27.54 -26.24 43.27
N TRP A 21 28.57 -26.54 42.47
CA TRP A 21 28.82 -25.87 41.19
C TRP A 21 27.71 -26.14 40.19
N THR A 22 27.27 -27.40 40.08
CA THR A 22 26.20 -27.78 39.16
C THR A 22 24.90 -27.06 39.52
N ARG A 23 24.57 -27.00 40.82
CA ARG A 23 23.39 -26.26 41.32
C ARG A 23 23.50 -24.76 41.04
N PHE A 24 24.67 -24.16 41.24
CA PHE A 24 24.89 -22.75 40.94
C PHE A 24 24.69 -22.46 39.45
N LEU A 25 25.26 -23.29 38.57
CA LEU A 25 25.10 -23.17 37.12
C LEU A 25 23.65 -23.33 36.69
N THR A 26 22.90 -24.27 37.28
CA THR A 26 21.46 -24.43 36.96
C THR A 26 20.65 -23.21 37.38
N TRP A 27 20.96 -22.60 38.53
CA TRP A 27 20.30 -21.36 38.96
C TRP A 27 20.62 -20.19 38.03
N CYS A 28 21.88 -20.04 37.62
CA CYS A 28 22.27 -19.02 36.64
C CYS A 28 21.59 -19.24 35.27
N ALA A 29 21.58 -20.48 34.78
CA ALA A 29 20.91 -20.82 33.53
C ALA A 29 19.41 -20.58 33.60
N GLY A 30 18.76 -20.99 34.69
CA GLY A 30 17.34 -20.74 34.93
C GLY A 30 17.01 -19.24 34.94
N GLY A 31 17.80 -18.44 35.67
CA GLY A 31 17.67 -16.99 35.68
C GLY A 31 17.86 -16.37 34.29
N GLY A 32 18.86 -16.84 33.54
CA GLY A 32 19.12 -16.40 32.16
C GLY A 32 17.94 -16.69 31.22
N VAL A 33 17.34 -17.87 31.32
CA VAL A 33 16.15 -18.23 30.53
C VAL A 33 14.97 -17.33 30.87
N VAL A 34 14.73 -17.06 32.17
CA VAL A 34 13.65 -16.15 32.59
C VAL A 34 13.84 -14.76 32.00
N VAL A 35 15.05 -14.20 32.08
CA VAL A 35 15.36 -12.89 31.51
C VAL A 35 15.17 -12.91 29.99
N ALA A 36 15.65 -13.94 29.29
CA ALA A 36 15.51 -14.06 27.84
C ALA A 36 14.03 -14.12 27.41
N VAL A 37 13.19 -14.86 28.15
CA VAL A 37 11.75 -14.94 27.90
C VAL A 37 11.08 -13.57 28.10
N VAL A 38 11.36 -12.89 29.21
CA VAL A 38 10.82 -11.55 29.48
C VAL A 38 11.26 -10.55 28.41
N LEU A 39 12.53 -10.56 28.02
CA LEU A 39 13.03 -9.67 26.97
C LEU A 39 12.37 -10.00 25.62
N GLY A 40 12.23 -11.28 25.29
CA GLY A 40 11.58 -11.73 24.06
C GLY A 40 10.11 -11.34 23.98
N THR A 41 9.34 -11.51 25.06
CA THR A 41 7.91 -11.15 25.09
C THR A 41 7.67 -9.65 25.01
N PHE A 42 8.59 -8.81 25.50
CA PHE A 42 8.47 -7.35 25.43
C PHE A 42 9.05 -6.73 24.15
N VAL A 43 10.20 -7.22 23.66
CA VAL A 43 10.91 -6.61 22.53
C VAL A 43 10.32 -7.05 21.19
N ALA A 44 9.91 -8.31 21.05
CA ALA A 44 9.29 -8.82 19.83
C ALA A 44 8.05 -8.03 19.37
N PRO A 45 7.05 -7.72 20.24
CA PRO A 45 5.89 -6.95 19.81
C PRO A 45 6.27 -5.53 19.40
N HIS A 46 7.27 -4.92 20.05
CA HIS A 46 7.69 -3.57 19.72
C HIS A 46 8.31 -3.47 18.32
N GLN A 47 9.06 -4.49 17.89
CA GLN A 47 9.61 -4.54 16.52
C GLN A 47 8.50 -4.73 15.48
N ALA A 48 7.49 -5.56 15.78
CA ALA A 48 6.36 -5.77 14.88
C ALA A 48 5.54 -4.49 14.66
N VAL A 49 5.26 -3.74 15.73
CA VAL A 49 4.50 -2.48 15.66
C VAL A 49 5.23 -1.43 14.83
N VAL A 50 6.54 -1.27 15.04
CA VAL A 50 7.34 -0.30 14.28
C VAL A 50 7.36 -0.67 12.79
N ARG A 51 7.60 -1.94 12.46
CA ARG A 51 7.57 -2.41 11.06
C ARG A 51 6.21 -2.14 10.40
N MET A 52 5.11 -2.41 11.10
CA MET A 52 3.77 -2.15 10.59
C MET A 52 3.52 -0.66 10.36
N ARG A 53 3.99 0.21 11.27
CA ARG A 53 3.88 1.67 11.08
C ARG A 53 4.65 2.15 9.85
N TYR A 54 5.85 1.64 9.62
CA TYR A 54 6.61 1.95 8.40
C TYR A 54 5.89 1.44 7.15
N ALA A 55 5.35 0.22 7.19
CA ALA A 55 4.60 -0.33 6.07
C ALA A 55 3.35 0.51 5.75
N ILE A 56 2.61 0.93 6.78
CA ILE A 56 1.45 1.82 6.62
C ILE A 56 1.87 3.15 6.01
N ALA A 57 2.91 3.80 6.56
CA ALA A 57 3.38 5.09 6.04
C ALA A 57 3.84 4.99 4.58
N GLN A 58 4.54 3.92 4.22
CA GLN A 58 4.95 3.66 2.84
C GLN A 58 3.74 3.43 1.92
N LEU A 59 2.75 2.68 2.37
CA LEU A 59 1.52 2.44 1.60
C LEU A 59 0.73 3.74 1.39
N THR A 60 0.60 4.57 2.42
CA THR A 60 -0.10 5.86 2.34
C THR A 60 0.58 6.79 1.34
N ALA A 61 1.92 6.87 1.37
CA ALA A 61 2.68 7.67 0.41
C ALA A 61 2.50 7.17 -1.04
N GLU A 62 2.43 5.85 -1.23
CA GLU A 62 2.22 5.25 -2.54
C GLU A 62 0.81 5.52 -3.08
N VAL A 63 -0.22 5.44 -2.24
CA VAL A 63 -1.60 5.80 -2.59
C VAL A 63 -1.68 7.28 -2.99
N GLU A 64 -1.09 8.18 -2.21
CA GLU A 64 -1.09 9.61 -2.51
C GLU A 64 -0.34 9.93 -3.83
N ARG A 65 0.71 9.17 -4.14
CA ARG A 65 1.42 9.25 -5.42
C ARG A 65 0.50 8.85 -6.58
N LEU A 66 -0.20 7.72 -6.45
CA LEU A 66 -1.12 7.22 -7.48
C LEU A 66 -2.31 8.15 -7.70
N GLU A 67 -2.93 8.66 -6.64
CA GLU A 67 -4.03 9.61 -6.74
C GLU A 67 -3.61 10.90 -7.47
N ARG A 68 -2.41 11.40 -7.21
CA ARG A 68 -1.87 12.57 -7.95
C ARG A 68 -1.67 12.26 -9.43
N GLN A 69 -1.20 11.05 -9.76
CA GLN A 69 -1.04 10.62 -11.14
C GLN A 69 -2.39 10.48 -11.85
N GLU A 70 -3.38 9.89 -11.19
CA GLU A 70 -4.74 9.78 -11.73
C GLU A 70 -5.33 11.16 -12.02
N ARG A 71 -5.28 12.08 -11.06
CA ARG A 71 -5.76 13.46 -11.26
C ARG A 71 -5.05 14.15 -12.43
N ALA A 72 -3.73 14.00 -12.54
CA ALA A 72 -2.98 14.56 -13.66
C ALA A 72 -3.41 13.96 -15.01
N LEU A 73 -3.63 12.65 -15.08
CA LEU A 73 -4.09 11.97 -16.29
C LEU A 73 -5.52 12.37 -16.66
N LEU A 74 -6.40 12.55 -15.68
CA LEU A 74 -7.76 13.03 -15.91
C LEU A 74 -7.75 14.46 -16.49
N LEU A 75 -6.93 15.35 -15.91
CA LEU A 75 -6.76 16.70 -16.44
C LEU A 75 -6.18 16.70 -17.86
N GLU A 76 -5.21 15.84 -18.14
CA GLU A 76 -4.63 15.72 -19.49
C GLU A 76 -5.67 15.17 -20.48
N ARG A 77 -6.47 14.19 -20.07
CA ARG A 77 -7.59 13.68 -20.87
C ARG A 77 -8.60 14.79 -21.16
N GLU A 78 -9.04 15.54 -20.15
CA GLU A 78 -9.96 16.66 -20.32
C GLU A 78 -9.39 17.70 -21.29
N ARG A 79 -8.10 18.02 -21.15
CA ARG A 79 -7.40 18.93 -22.05
C ARG A 79 -7.38 18.42 -23.50
N LEU A 80 -7.09 17.14 -23.73
CA LEU A 80 -7.01 16.56 -25.07
C LEU A 80 -8.39 16.36 -25.71
N THR A 81 -9.41 16.07 -24.89
CA THR A 81 -10.80 15.87 -25.34
C THR A 81 -11.62 17.16 -25.36
N ALA A 82 -11.01 18.30 -25.00
CA ALA A 82 -11.67 19.59 -25.09
C ALA A 82 -12.08 19.87 -26.54
N VAL A 83 -13.37 20.16 -26.75
CA VAL A 83 -13.96 20.52 -28.04
C VAL A 83 -13.10 21.48 -28.88
N PRO A 84 -12.55 22.59 -28.34
CA PRO A 84 -11.70 23.49 -29.14
C PRO A 84 -10.41 22.83 -29.63
N VAL A 85 -9.78 21.97 -28.82
CA VAL A 85 -8.55 21.25 -29.18
C VAL A 85 -8.85 20.21 -30.26
N LEU A 86 -9.95 19.45 -30.09
CA LEU A 86 -10.41 18.49 -31.09
C LEU A 86 -10.79 19.17 -32.41
N ALA A 87 -11.45 20.34 -32.38
CA ALA A 87 -11.80 21.09 -33.57
C ALA A 87 -10.55 21.61 -34.32
N GLN A 88 -9.53 22.09 -33.58
CA GLN A 88 -8.26 22.49 -34.18
C GLN A 88 -7.52 21.31 -34.82
N GLN A 89 -7.46 20.16 -34.13
CA GLN A 89 -6.84 18.95 -34.67
C GLN A 89 -7.60 18.41 -35.89
N ALA A 90 -8.94 18.40 -35.86
CA ALA A 90 -9.77 18.03 -37.00
C ALA A 90 -9.52 18.96 -38.20
N ALA A 91 -9.45 20.27 -37.98
CA ALA A 91 -9.12 21.23 -39.02
C ALA A 91 -7.71 21.01 -39.60
N ALA A 92 -6.71 20.75 -38.76
CA ALA A 92 -5.34 20.44 -39.20
C ALA A 92 -5.25 19.15 -40.04
N LEU A 93 -6.12 18.19 -39.76
CA LEU A 93 -6.25 16.92 -40.50
C LEU A 93 -7.15 17.04 -41.73
N GLY A 94 -7.70 18.22 -42.04
CA GLY A 94 -8.62 18.44 -43.15
C GLY A 94 -9.99 17.79 -42.96
N LEU A 95 -10.36 17.42 -41.73
CA LEU A 95 -11.65 16.83 -41.40
C LEU A 95 -12.71 17.93 -41.26
N ALA A 96 -13.80 17.80 -42.00
CA ALA A 96 -14.96 18.69 -41.87
C ALA A 96 -15.89 18.18 -40.75
N PRO A 97 -16.53 19.08 -39.98
CA PRO A 97 -17.53 18.68 -38.99
C PRO A 97 -18.69 17.96 -39.68
N VAL A 98 -19.01 16.75 -39.21
CA VAL A 98 -20.17 15.99 -39.69
C VAL A 98 -21.43 16.65 -39.13
N PRO A 99 -22.42 17.02 -39.97
CA PRO A 99 -23.68 17.58 -39.50
C PRO A 99 -24.42 16.55 -38.65
N PRO A 100 -25.14 16.97 -37.59
CA PRO A 100 -25.81 16.06 -36.64
C PRO A 100 -26.83 15.13 -37.32
N GLU A 101 -27.41 15.57 -38.44
CA GLU A 101 -28.33 14.80 -39.29
C GLU A 101 -27.71 13.52 -39.87
N ARG A 102 -26.38 13.45 -39.96
CA ARG A 102 -25.63 12.28 -40.48
C ARG A 102 -25.10 11.38 -39.36
N ILE A 103 -25.38 11.70 -38.10
CA ILE A 103 -24.96 10.88 -36.96
C ILE A 103 -26.05 9.86 -36.68
N GLU A 104 -25.73 8.58 -36.90
CA GLU A 104 -26.60 7.44 -36.63
C GLU A 104 -26.07 6.65 -35.43
N PHE A 105 -26.96 6.28 -34.51
CA PHE A 105 -26.62 5.46 -33.36
C PHE A 105 -27.13 4.04 -33.55
N LEU A 106 -26.34 3.06 -33.12
CA LEU A 106 -26.76 1.67 -33.09
C LEU A 106 -27.69 1.44 -31.90
N ALA A 107 -28.98 1.24 -32.17
CA ALA A 107 -29.95 0.90 -31.14
C ALA A 107 -29.81 -0.58 -30.70
N PRO A 108 -30.29 -0.95 -29.50
CA PRO A 108 -30.16 -2.31 -28.96
C PRO A 108 -30.81 -3.41 -29.83
N ASN A 109 -31.74 -3.03 -30.71
CA ASN A 109 -32.39 -3.90 -31.69
C ASN A 109 -31.59 -4.09 -32.99
N GLY A 110 -30.36 -3.56 -33.06
CA GLY A 110 -29.48 -3.67 -34.23
C GLY A 110 -29.81 -2.72 -35.38
N VAL A 111 -30.75 -1.79 -35.18
CA VAL A 111 -31.14 -0.80 -36.19
C VAL A 111 -30.41 0.52 -35.94
N LEU A 112 -29.95 1.18 -37.01
CA LEU A 112 -29.36 2.51 -36.94
C LEU A 112 -30.47 3.56 -36.82
N VAL A 113 -30.38 4.43 -35.81
CA VAL A 113 -31.34 5.50 -35.54
C VAL A 113 -30.63 6.84 -35.67
N ALA A 114 -31.12 7.71 -36.56
CA ALA A 114 -30.58 9.06 -36.74
C ALA A 114 -30.81 9.93 -35.50
N MET A 115 -29.84 10.79 -35.19
CA MET A 115 -29.99 11.80 -34.14
C MET A 115 -31.05 12.84 -34.54
N VAL A 116 -32.26 12.76 -33.97
CA VAL A 116 -33.23 13.86 -34.08
C VAL A 116 -32.76 14.98 -33.14
N PRO A 117 -32.42 16.19 -33.64
CA PRO A 117 -32.08 17.28 -32.75
C PRO A 117 -33.29 17.63 -31.88
N PRO A 118 -33.11 17.90 -30.57
CA PRO A 118 -34.21 18.38 -29.74
C PRO A 118 -34.70 19.71 -30.31
N GLN A 119 -35.93 19.73 -30.84
CA GLN A 119 -36.58 20.99 -31.18
C GLN A 119 -36.65 21.81 -29.90
N GLY A 120 -35.97 22.96 -29.88
CA GLY A 120 -35.91 23.82 -28.73
C GLY A 120 -37.32 24.17 -28.27
N ASN A 121 -37.65 23.83 -27.03
CA ASN A 121 -38.72 24.49 -26.29
C ASN A 121 -38.34 25.97 -26.21
N GLN A 122 -38.83 26.80 -27.15
CA GLN A 122 -38.92 28.23 -26.93
C GLN A 122 -39.93 28.40 -25.78
N PRO A 123 -39.55 28.92 -24.61
CA PRO A 123 -40.52 29.25 -23.59
C PRO A 123 -41.36 30.41 -24.12
N SER A 124 -42.62 30.12 -24.40
CA SER A 124 -43.64 31.14 -24.69
C SER A 124 -43.69 32.11 -23.52
N LEU A 125 -43.13 33.30 -23.69
CA LEU A 125 -43.37 34.45 -22.83
C LEU A 125 -44.84 34.87 -23.04
N GLU A 126 -45.76 34.19 -22.38
CA GLU A 126 -47.10 34.74 -22.15
C GLU A 126 -47.01 35.70 -20.97
N GLU A 127 -46.99 36.98 -21.32
CA GLU A 127 -47.09 38.14 -20.43
C GLU A 127 -48.58 38.34 -20.06
N PRO A 128 -48.99 38.25 -18.78
CA PRO A 128 -50.32 38.66 -18.39
C PRO A 128 -50.31 40.15 -17.99
N ARG A 129 -51.22 40.90 -18.63
CA ARG A 129 -51.64 42.26 -18.26
C ARG A 129 -52.51 42.27 -17.02
#